data_AF-B0NKP8-F1
#
_entry.id   AF-B0NKP8-F1
#
_cell.length_a   1.000
_cell.length_b   1.000
_cell.length_c   1.000
_cell.angle_alpha   90.00
_cell.angle_beta   90.00
_cell.angle_gamma   90.00
#
_symmetry.space_group_name_H-M   'P 1'
#
loop_
_entity.id
_entity.type
_entity.pdbx_description
1 polymer ?
#
loop_
_entity_poly.entity_id
_entity_poly.type
_entity_poly.pdbx_seq_one_letter_code
_entity_poly.pdbx_strand_id
1 'polypeptide(L)'
;MFPAAKLINDRFHVQQLMSEAVDQLRIRYRWKVLDAENQAIREHRQKKKETKSKAERERIGKWEPERMENGETLSQIVSRSKHIILKHWSKWNEQQKTRAAILFDKFPKLLEGYSLSMKLTDIFNKKSGLDEARLNLARWYNEVEKFDYMEFNKVLDTFSNHSTTIINYFEERLTNASAESFNAKIKAFRSQLRGVADLKFFMFRLARLYA
;
A
#
# COMPACT_ATOMS: atom_id res chain seq x y z
N MET A 1 -36.96 5.13 -1.36
CA MET A 1 -35.82 5.84 -0.75
C MET A 1 -35.76 5.39 0.70
N PHE A 2 -34.58 5.03 1.25
CA PHE A 2 -34.46 4.54 2.64
C PHE A 2 -34.16 5.72 3.58
N PRO A 3 -35.15 6.27 4.31
CA PRO A 3 -35.02 7.56 4.99
C PRO A 3 -34.03 7.57 6.17
N ALA A 4 -33.70 6.39 6.72
CA ALA A 4 -32.75 6.24 7.82
C ALA A 4 -31.36 5.73 7.37
N ALA A 5 -31.14 5.55 6.05
CA ALA A 5 -29.88 5.00 5.56
C ALA A 5 -28.78 6.07 5.56
N LYS A 6 -27.64 5.75 6.19
CA LYS A 6 -26.41 6.54 6.11
C LYS A 6 -25.46 5.90 5.12
N LEU A 7 -24.83 6.73 4.30
CA LEU A 7 -23.75 6.28 3.42
C LEU A 7 -22.47 6.08 4.26
N ILE A 8 -21.85 4.91 4.11
CA ILE A 8 -20.62 4.54 4.80
C ILE A 8 -19.55 4.24 3.75
N ASN A 9 -18.39 4.87 3.87
CA ASN A 9 -17.22 4.46 3.09
C ASN A 9 -16.56 3.27 3.78
N ASP A 10 -16.25 2.21 3.02
CA ASP A 10 -15.57 1.05 3.59
C ASP A 10 -14.15 1.43 4.05
N ARG A 11 -13.84 1.13 5.32
CA ARG A 11 -12.50 1.29 5.90
C ARG A 11 -11.41 0.69 5.03
N PHE A 12 -11.67 -0.46 4.38
CA PHE A 12 -10.66 -1.16 3.59
C PHE A 12 -10.28 -0.38 2.33
N HIS A 13 -11.23 0.33 1.73
CA HIS A 13 -10.96 1.22 0.61
C HIS A 13 -10.08 2.41 1.04
N VAL A 14 -10.38 2.98 2.21
CA VAL A 14 -9.61 4.09 2.78
C VAL A 14 -8.17 3.66 3.14
N GLN A 15 -8.02 2.49 3.76
CA GLN A 15 -6.71 1.91 4.06
C GLN A 15 -5.93 1.51 2.80
N GLN A 16 -6.62 1.08 1.74
CA GLN A 16 -6.01 0.80 0.45
C GLN A 16 -5.43 2.07 -0.18
N LEU A 17 -6.14 3.20 -0.15
CA LEU A 17 -5.62 4.48 -0.66
C LEU A 17 -4.32 4.88 0.04
N MET A 18 -4.27 4.72 1.36
CA MET A 18 -3.07 5.01 2.15
C MET A 18 -1.93 4.04 1.82
N SER A 19 -2.25 2.76 1.69
CA SER A 19 -1.31 1.73 1.26
C SER A 19 -0.71 1.99 -0.12
N GLU A 20 -1.52 2.46 -1.07
CA GLU A 20 -1.09 2.86 -2.40
C GLU A 20 -0.13 4.06 -2.34
N ALA A 21 -0.42 5.07 -1.53
CA ALA A 21 0.46 6.23 -1.35
C ALA A 21 1.86 5.83 -0.85
N VAL A 22 1.94 4.94 0.16
CA VAL A 22 3.21 4.41 0.66
C VAL A 22 3.92 3.56 -0.40
N ASP A 23 3.18 2.76 -1.19
CA ASP A 23 3.75 1.97 -2.29
C ASP A 23 4.35 2.87 -3.38
N GLN A 24 3.70 3.98 -3.72
CA GLN A 24 4.22 4.96 -4.68
C GLN A 24 5.50 5.62 -4.19
N LEU A 25 5.55 6.02 -2.91
CA LEU A 25 6.77 6.56 -2.31
C LEU A 25 7.92 5.54 -2.37
N ARG A 26 7.65 4.26 -2.09
CA ARG A 26 8.63 3.18 -2.24
C ARG A 26 9.07 3.00 -3.70
N ILE A 27 8.15 3.07 -4.67
CA ILE A 27 8.49 2.98 -6.11
C ILE A 27 9.42 4.13 -6.50
N ARG A 28 9.18 5.34 -6.00
CA ARG A 28 10.07 6.49 -6.22
C ARG A 28 11.48 6.24 -5.68
N TYR A 29 11.61 5.70 -4.47
CA TYR A 29 12.92 5.31 -3.94
C TYR A 29 13.58 4.19 -4.75
N ARG A 30 12.80 3.22 -5.23
CA ARG A 30 13.29 2.14 -6.09
C ARG A 30 13.96 2.70 -7.35
N TRP A 31 13.33 3.66 -8.02
CA TRP A 31 13.91 4.30 -9.20
C TRP A 31 15.21 5.02 -8.87
N LYS A 32 15.25 5.79 -7.77
CA LYS A 32 16.49 6.46 -7.32
C LYS A 32 17.64 5.48 -7.08
N VAL A 33 17.36 4.34 -6.44
CA VAL A 33 18.37 3.30 -6.19
C VAL A 33 18.85 2.68 -7.49
N LEU A 34 17.94 2.35 -8.41
CA LEU A 34 18.28 1.78 -9.71
C LEU A 34 19.10 2.75 -10.57
N ASP A 35 18.77 4.05 -10.53
CA ASP A 35 19.50 5.07 -11.28
C ASP A 35 20.94 5.24 -10.75
N ALA A 36 21.10 5.26 -9.42
CA ALA A 36 22.42 5.32 -8.78
C ALA A 36 23.25 4.05 -9.08
N GLU A 37 22.63 2.86 -9.02
CA GLU A 37 23.27 1.60 -9.38
C GLU A 37 23.71 1.58 -10.86
N ASN A 38 22.84 2.02 -11.76
CA ASN A 38 23.14 2.15 -13.18
C ASN A 38 24.28 3.15 -13.44
N GLN A 39 24.33 4.25 -12.71
CA GLN A 39 25.42 5.21 -12.79
C GLN A 39 26.74 4.58 -12.35
N ALA A 40 26.78 3.90 -11.21
CA ALA A 40 27.98 3.21 -10.73
C ALA A 40 28.49 2.16 -11.73
N ILE A 41 27.58 1.41 -12.37
CA ILE A 41 27.93 0.44 -13.43
C ILE A 41 28.54 1.16 -14.64
N ARG A 42 27.97 2.29 -15.07
CA ARG A 42 28.51 3.09 -16.19
C ARG A 42 29.90 3.61 -15.89
N GLU A 43 30.10 4.21 -14.72
CA GLU A 43 31.39 4.73 -14.27
C GLU A 43 32.45 3.63 -14.17
N HIS A 44 32.10 2.46 -13.63
CA HIS A 44 33.00 1.30 -13.59
C HIS A 44 33.40 0.84 -14.99
N ARG A 45 32.44 0.73 -15.93
CA ARG A 45 32.71 0.35 -17.32
C ARG A 45 33.60 1.38 -18.03
N GLN A 46 33.35 2.67 -17.77
CA GLN A 46 34.15 3.76 -18.33
C GLN A 46 35.60 3.72 -17.83
N LYS A 47 35.82 3.61 -16.52
CA LYS A 47 37.17 3.45 -15.93
C LYS A 47 37.93 2.29 -16.57
N LYS A 48 37.27 1.14 -16.75
CA LYS A 48 37.87 -0.04 -17.40
C LYS A 48 38.21 0.20 -18.87
N LYS A 49 37.39 0.97 -19.60
CA LYS A 49 37.63 1.33 -21.01
C LYS A 49 38.80 2.31 -21.16
N GLU A 50 38.87 3.32 -20.29
CA GLU A 50 39.90 4.38 -20.30
C GLU A 50 41.28 3.85 -19.90
N THR A 51 41.33 2.82 -19.06
CA THR A 51 42.56 2.15 -18.67
C THR A 51 43.24 1.51 -19.89
N LYS A 52 44.49 1.87 -20.18
CA LYS A 52 45.25 1.34 -21.33
C LYS A 52 45.99 0.03 -21.04
N SER A 53 46.39 -0.20 -19.80
CA SER A 53 47.14 -1.39 -19.39
C SER A 53 46.23 -2.60 -19.13
N LYS A 54 46.59 -3.77 -19.68
CA LYS A 54 45.87 -5.04 -19.44
C LYS A 54 45.90 -5.42 -17.95
N ALA A 55 47.05 -5.27 -17.29
CA ALA A 55 47.21 -5.60 -15.87
C ALA A 55 46.32 -4.73 -14.96
N GLU A 56 46.12 -3.47 -15.33
CA GLU A 56 45.28 -2.54 -14.56
C GLU A 56 43.79 -2.80 -14.81
N ARG A 57 43.40 -3.19 -16.04
CA ARG A 57 42.03 -3.68 -16.33
C ARG A 57 41.68 -4.96 -15.57
N GLU A 58 42.65 -5.84 -15.36
CA GLU A 58 42.49 -7.06 -14.54
C GLU A 58 42.33 -6.70 -13.06
N ARG A 59 43.11 -5.73 -12.54
CA ARG A 59 42.96 -5.22 -11.16
C ARG A 59 41.60 -4.57 -10.90
N ILE A 60 41.04 -3.83 -11.86
CA ILE A 60 39.69 -3.24 -11.74
C ILE A 60 38.61 -4.34 -11.63
N GLY A 61 38.83 -5.49 -12.27
CA GLY A 61 37.95 -6.64 -12.12
C GLY A 61 36.56 -6.48 -12.74
N LYS A 62 35.59 -7.18 -12.13
CA LYS A 62 34.15 -7.11 -12.45
C LYS A 62 33.47 -6.20 -11.44
N TRP A 63 32.46 -5.48 -11.90
CA TRP A 63 31.62 -4.71 -10.99
C TRP A 63 30.78 -5.66 -10.14
N GLU A 64 30.72 -5.38 -8.83
CA GLU A 64 29.88 -6.10 -7.88
C GLU A 64 29.07 -5.09 -7.05
N PRO A 65 27.77 -5.35 -6.83
CA PRO A 65 26.94 -4.46 -6.03
C PRO A 65 27.28 -4.58 -4.54
N GLU A 66 27.14 -3.46 -3.83
CA GLU A 66 27.17 -3.46 -2.36
C GLU A 66 26.01 -4.30 -1.80
N ARG A 67 26.30 -5.11 -0.80
CA ARG A 67 25.34 -5.97 -0.10
C ARG A 67 25.17 -5.50 1.33
N MET A 68 23.92 -5.48 1.77
CA MET A 68 23.55 -5.14 3.13
C MET A 68 23.77 -6.33 4.06
N GLU A 69 23.58 -6.13 5.38
CA GLU A 69 23.79 -7.16 6.42
C GLU A 69 22.99 -8.45 6.18
N ASN A 70 21.85 -8.36 5.48
CA ASN A 70 21.02 -9.51 5.13
C ASN A 70 21.43 -10.19 3.79
N GLY A 71 22.55 -9.78 3.19
CA GLY A 71 23.09 -10.31 1.94
C GLY A 71 22.43 -9.79 0.65
N GLU A 72 21.37 -8.99 0.76
CA GLU A 72 20.67 -8.41 -0.39
C GLU A 72 21.27 -7.06 -0.80
N THR A 73 21.15 -6.72 -2.07
CA THR A 73 21.46 -5.36 -2.52
C THR A 73 20.35 -4.39 -2.10
N LEU A 74 20.65 -3.10 -2.00
CA LEU A 74 19.62 -2.10 -1.67
C LEU A 74 18.45 -2.12 -2.67
N SER A 75 18.75 -2.33 -3.96
CA SER A 75 17.75 -2.47 -5.03
C SER A 75 16.80 -3.66 -4.80
N GLN A 76 17.35 -4.80 -4.36
CA GLN A 76 16.55 -5.98 -3.98
C GLN A 76 15.67 -5.70 -2.76
N ILE A 77 16.23 -5.05 -1.73
CA ILE A 77 15.50 -4.69 -0.51
C ILE A 77 14.29 -3.84 -0.85
N VAL A 78 14.45 -2.74 -1.59
CA VAL A 78 13.33 -1.86 -1.95
C VAL A 78 12.31 -2.61 -2.80
N SER A 79 12.75 -3.36 -3.81
CA SER A 79 11.85 -4.08 -4.72
C SER A 79 11.00 -5.14 -4.02
N ARG A 80 11.58 -5.85 -3.04
CA ARG A 80 10.93 -6.96 -2.34
C ARG A 80 10.17 -6.54 -1.07
N SER A 81 10.18 -5.25 -0.74
CA SER A 81 9.55 -4.75 0.49
C SER A 81 8.08 -4.37 0.35
N LYS A 82 7.43 -4.62 -0.79
CA LYS A 82 5.98 -4.37 -0.97
C LYS A 82 5.13 -4.94 0.16
N HIS A 83 5.26 -6.24 0.40
CA HIS A 83 4.44 -6.91 1.41
C HIS A 83 4.82 -6.54 2.85
N ILE A 84 5.96 -5.88 3.06
CA ILE A 84 6.36 -5.35 4.37
C ILE A 84 5.59 -4.05 4.63
N ILE A 85 5.67 -3.08 3.72
CA ILE A 85 5.04 -1.76 3.88
C ILE A 85 3.50 -1.81 3.83
N LEU A 86 2.92 -2.87 3.24
CA LEU A 86 1.48 -3.08 3.17
C LEU A 86 0.90 -3.85 4.37
N LYS A 87 1.74 -4.24 5.34
CA LYS A 87 1.35 -5.10 6.45
C LYS A 87 1.67 -4.45 7.78
N HIS A 88 0.80 -4.67 8.77
CA HIS A 88 1.07 -4.27 10.14
C HIS A 88 2.32 -4.95 10.70
N TRP A 89 3.18 -4.18 11.37
CA TRP A 89 4.48 -4.61 11.86
C TRP A 89 4.39 -5.83 12.81
N SER A 90 3.30 -5.92 13.59
CA SER A 90 3.03 -7.06 14.46
C SER A 90 2.83 -8.40 13.73
N LYS A 91 2.68 -8.37 12.40
CA LYS A 91 2.50 -9.54 11.54
C LYS A 91 3.74 -9.85 10.70
N TRP A 92 4.86 -9.16 10.93
CA TRP A 92 6.13 -9.47 10.27
C TRP A 92 6.79 -10.69 10.90
N ASN A 93 7.32 -11.56 10.04
CA ASN A 93 8.27 -12.60 10.46
C ASN A 93 9.68 -12.00 10.63
N GLU A 94 10.61 -12.77 11.18
CA GLU A 94 11.97 -12.28 11.46
C GLU A 94 12.70 -11.77 10.21
N GLN A 95 12.61 -12.48 9.08
CA GLN A 95 13.20 -12.02 7.82
C GLN A 95 12.62 -10.67 7.35
N GLN A 96 11.32 -10.48 7.54
CA GLN A 96 10.65 -9.21 7.22
C GLN A 96 11.10 -8.10 8.16
N LYS A 97 11.27 -8.36 9.46
CA LYS A 97 11.79 -7.39 10.43
C LYS A 97 13.22 -6.96 10.09
N THR A 98 14.12 -7.90 9.80
CA THR A 98 15.50 -7.59 9.40
C THR A 98 15.54 -6.74 8.13
N ARG A 99 14.75 -7.11 7.11
CA ARG A 99 14.67 -6.33 5.87
C ARG A 99 14.05 -4.94 6.11
N ALA A 100 13.01 -4.85 6.93
CA ALA A 100 12.36 -3.60 7.28
C ALA A 100 13.31 -2.65 8.00
N ALA A 101 14.13 -3.15 8.93
CA ALA A 101 15.13 -2.35 9.62
C ALA A 101 16.10 -1.69 8.65
N ILE A 102 16.65 -2.46 7.71
CA ILE A 102 17.55 -1.92 6.67
C ILE A 102 16.83 -0.93 5.75
N LEU A 103 15.61 -1.27 5.31
CA LEU A 103 14.83 -0.42 4.43
C LEU A 103 14.55 0.95 5.08
N PHE A 104 14.12 0.95 6.33
CA PHE A 104 13.71 2.16 7.03
C PHE A 104 14.89 2.99 7.53
N ASP A 105 16.03 2.36 7.83
CA ASP A 105 17.30 3.05 8.04
C ASP A 105 17.71 3.86 6.81
N LYS A 106 17.67 3.23 5.62
CA LYS A 106 18.05 3.90 4.36
C LYS A 106 17.00 4.90 3.86
N PHE A 107 15.73 4.70 4.20
CA PHE A 107 14.62 5.55 3.74
C PHE A 107 13.73 5.98 4.93
N PRO A 108 14.19 6.89 5.79
CA PRO A 108 13.44 7.30 7.00
C PRO A 108 12.08 7.91 6.67
N LYS A 109 11.97 8.63 5.55
CA LYS A 109 10.68 9.17 5.08
C LYS A 109 9.70 8.09 4.64
N LEU A 110 10.17 6.92 4.19
CA LEU A 110 9.30 5.78 3.94
C LEU A 110 8.78 5.18 5.26
N LEU A 111 9.58 5.20 6.33
CA LEU A 111 9.12 4.82 7.67
C LEU A 111 8.05 5.76 8.20
N GLU A 112 8.23 7.08 8.04
CA GLU A 112 7.22 8.07 8.42
C GLU A 112 5.90 7.82 7.69
N GLY A 113 5.93 7.67 6.36
CA GLY A 113 4.74 7.35 5.55
C GLY A 113 4.08 6.02 5.95
N TYR A 114 4.89 4.97 6.18
CA TYR A 114 4.41 3.69 6.69
C TYR A 114 3.73 3.84 8.05
N SER A 115 4.33 4.60 8.97
CA SER A 115 3.82 4.83 10.32
C SER A 115 2.46 5.53 10.29
N LEU A 116 2.26 6.50 9.39
CA LEU A 116 0.97 7.13 9.16
C LEU A 116 -0.09 6.12 8.70
N SER A 117 0.27 5.16 7.85
CA SER A 117 -0.64 4.08 7.43
C SER A 117 -0.98 3.13 8.58
N MET A 118 -0.04 2.87 9.48
CA MET A 118 -0.27 2.04 10.66
C MET A 118 -1.17 2.75 11.67
N LYS A 119 -0.90 4.03 11.96
CA LYS A 119 -1.77 4.87 12.79
C LYS A 119 -3.22 4.87 12.29
N LEU A 120 -3.42 5.02 10.97
CA LEU A 120 -4.77 4.95 10.39
C LEU A 120 -5.44 3.60 10.66
N THR A 121 -4.69 2.51 10.50
CA THR A 121 -5.15 1.15 10.77
C THR A 121 -5.54 0.98 12.24
N ASP A 122 -4.76 1.53 13.16
CA ASP A 122 -5.04 1.49 14.58
C ASP A 122 -6.31 2.29 14.94
N ILE A 123 -6.49 3.48 14.33
CA ILE A 123 -7.71 4.28 14.49
C ILE A 123 -8.94 3.47 14.06
N PHE A 124 -8.92 2.85 12.88
CA PHE A 124 -10.03 2.02 12.42
C PHE A 124 -10.23 0.74 13.23
N ASN A 125 -9.18 0.15 13.81
CA ASN A 125 -9.30 -1.07 14.60
C ASN A 125 -9.79 -0.80 16.03
N LYS A 126 -9.48 0.37 16.60
CA LYS A 126 -9.93 0.74 17.95
C LYS A 126 -11.45 0.90 17.98
N LYS A 127 -12.10 0.26 18.96
CA LYS A 127 -13.53 0.47 19.27
C LYS A 127 -13.71 1.83 19.94
N SER A 128 -13.92 2.86 19.11
CA SER A 128 -14.08 4.25 19.53
C SER A 128 -15.48 4.73 19.17
N GLY A 129 -16.06 5.65 19.96
CA GLY A 129 -17.28 6.37 19.58
C GLY A 129 -17.02 7.39 18.46
N LEU A 130 -18.09 7.95 17.90
CA LEU A 130 -18.03 8.88 16.75
C LEU A 130 -17.14 10.10 17.01
N ASP A 131 -17.28 10.75 18.17
CA ASP A 131 -16.53 11.97 18.49
C ASP A 131 -15.03 11.69 18.67
N GLU A 132 -14.70 10.59 19.35
CA GLU A 132 -13.30 10.16 19.52
C GLU A 132 -12.68 9.79 18.16
N ALA A 133 -13.41 9.07 17.32
CA ALA A 133 -12.96 8.72 15.97
C ALA A 133 -12.74 9.96 15.11
N ARG A 134 -13.68 10.91 15.12
CA ARG A 134 -13.57 12.20 14.42
C ARG A 134 -12.33 12.98 14.87
N LEU A 135 -12.10 13.10 16.17
CA LEU A 135 -10.93 13.79 16.71
C LEU A 135 -9.61 13.11 16.28
N ASN A 136 -9.54 11.79 16.38
CA ASN A 136 -8.33 11.04 16.01
C ASN A 136 -8.05 11.10 14.50
N LEU A 137 -9.09 11.01 13.67
CA LEU A 137 -8.95 11.17 12.22
C LEU A 137 -8.53 12.59 11.83
N ALA A 138 -9.05 13.62 12.49
CA ALA A 138 -8.63 15.00 12.25
C ALA A 138 -7.15 15.23 12.63
N ARG A 139 -6.71 14.68 13.77
CA ARG A 139 -5.29 14.71 14.16
C ARG A 139 -4.41 14.00 13.15
N TRP A 140 -4.82 12.79 12.75
CA TRP A 140 -4.10 12.01 11.74
C TRP A 140 -4.04 12.73 10.39
N TYR A 141 -5.14 13.36 9.95
CA TYR A 141 -5.17 14.17 8.72
C TYR A 141 -4.10 15.25 8.75
N ASN A 142 -4.01 16.01 9.85
CA ASN A 142 -2.99 17.05 10.02
C ASN A 142 -1.57 16.49 10.02
N GLU A 143 -1.35 15.27 10.52
CA GLU A 143 -0.04 14.61 10.43
C GLU A 143 0.31 14.23 8.98
N VAL A 144 -0.67 13.75 8.19
CA VAL A 144 -0.47 13.43 6.77
C VAL A 144 -0.24 14.70 5.95
N GLU A 145 -0.96 15.77 6.23
CA GLU A 145 -0.77 17.08 5.60
C GLU A 145 0.65 17.62 5.89
N LYS A 146 1.09 17.55 7.15
CA LYS A 146 2.45 17.96 7.55
C LYS A 146 3.55 17.09 6.96
N PHE A 147 3.26 15.85 6.59
CA PHE A 147 4.24 14.97 5.95
C PHE A 147 4.64 15.52 4.57
N ASP A 148 3.72 16.20 3.87
CA ASP A 148 3.95 16.96 2.64
C ASP A 148 4.65 16.16 1.51
N TYR A 149 4.05 15.02 1.16
CA TYR A 149 4.45 14.22 -0.01
C TYR A 149 3.30 14.10 -0.99
N MET A 150 3.56 14.43 -2.26
CA MET A 150 2.56 14.43 -3.32
C MET A 150 1.81 13.10 -3.47
N GLU A 151 2.48 11.98 -3.15
CA GLU A 151 1.90 10.63 -3.19
C GLU A 151 0.70 10.48 -2.24
N PHE A 152 0.59 11.34 -1.21
CA PHE A 152 -0.46 11.33 -0.19
C PHE A 152 -1.58 12.34 -0.45
N ASN A 153 -1.45 13.23 -1.44
CA ASN A 153 -2.46 14.26 -1.72
C ASN A 153 -3.84 13.66 -2.02
N LYS A 154 -3.88 12.57 -2.80
CA LYS A 154 -5.14 11.85 -3.08
C LYS A 154 -5.82 11.35 -1.80
N VAL A 155 -5.03 10.96 -0.79
CA VAL A 155 -5.56 10.55 0.51
C VAL A 155 -6.21 11.75 1.20
N LEU A 156 -5.51 12.88 1.28
CA LEU A 156 -6.04 14.12 1.85
C LEU A 156 -7.32 14.58 1.15
N ASP A 157 -7.35 14.58 -0.18
CA ASP A 157 -8.53 14.95 -0.96
C ASP A 157 -9.72 14.04 -0.66
N THR A 158 -9.47 12.72 -0.60
CA THR A 158 -10.51 11.74 -0.31
C THR A 158 -11.09 11.96 1.09
N PHE A 159 -10.24 12.18 2.10
CA PHE A 159 -10.68 12.43 3.46
C PHE A 159 -11.43 13.75 3.59
N SER A 160 -11.02 14.80 2.89
CA SER A 160 -11.71 16.09 2.88
C SER A 160 -13.12 15.94 2.27
N ASN A 161 -13.22 15.30 1.11
CA ASN A 161 -14.48 15.14 0.36
C ASN A 161 -15.44 14.11 0.99
N HIS A 162 -14.94 13.13 1.73
CA HIS A 162 -15.72 12.01 2.26
C HIS A 162 -15.65 11.86 3.78
N SER A 163 -15.20 12.88 4.51
CA SER A 163 -15.05 12.85 5.98
C SER A 163 -16.27 12.30 6.70
N THR A 164 -17.47 12.77 6.33
CA THR A 164 -18.74 12.35 6.95
C THR A 164 -19.00 10.86 6.75
N THR A 165 -18.85 10.34 5.52
CA THR A 165 -19.14 8.93 5.23
C THR A 165 -18.05 7.99 5.77
N ILE A 166 -16.81 8.47 5.89
CA ILE A 166 -15.73 7.75 6.58
C ILE A 166 -16.00 7.65 8.08
N ILE A 167 -16.46 8.74 8.71
CA ILE A 167 -16.79 8.75 10.15
C ILE A 167 -17.99 7.85 10.45
N ASN A 168 -18.99 7.79 9.57
CA ASN A 168 -20.16 6.91 9.74
C ASN A 168 -19.79 5.43 9.93
N TYR A 169 -18.61 4.99 9.47
CA TYR A 169 -18.10 3.65 9.77
C TYR A 169 -18.06 3.38 11.28
N PHE A 170 -17.75 4.37 12.11
CA PHE A 170 -17.57 4.16 13.55
C PHE A 170 -18.87 3.97 14.34
N GLU A 171 -20.04 4.14 13.72
CA GLU A 171 -21.35 3.91 14.35
C GLU A 171 -21.62 2.40 14.51
N GLU A 172 -21.76 1.69 13.39
CA GLU A 172 -22.07 0.26 13.36
C GLU A 172 -20.89 -0.62 12.93
N ARG A 173 -19.81 -0.01 12.42
CA ARG A 173 -18.59 -0.70 11.94
C ARG A 173 -18.85 -1.74 10.86
N LEU A 174 -19.92 -1.53 10.09
CA LEU A 174 -20.27 -2.35 8.94
C LEU A 174 -19.18 -2.24 7.87
N THR A 175 -18.81 -3.38 7.29
CA THR A 175 -17.87 -3.46 6.17
C THR A 175 -18.62 -3.95 4.93
N ASN A 176 -18.06 -3.69 3.75
CA ASN A 176 -18.67 -4.12 2.49
C ASN A 176 -18.50 -5.64 2.25
N ALA A 177 -17.85 -6.37 3.15
CA ALA A 177 -17.51 -7.79 2.99
C ALA A 177 -18.73 -8.68 2.65
N SER A 178 -19.87 -8.45 3.29
CA SER A 178 -21.11 -9.21 3.00
C SER A 178 -21.62 -8.93 1.59
N ALA A 179 -21.59 -7.67 1.16
CA ALA A 179 -22.00 -7.28 -0.19
C ALA A 179 -20.99 -7.77 -1.24
N GLU A 180 -19.69 -7.76 -0.95
CA GLU A 180 -18.64 -8.31 -1.81
C GLU A 180 -18.79 -9.83 -1.97
N SER A 181 -19.05 -10.55 -0.87
CA SER A 181 -19.34 -12.00 -0.91
C SER A 181 -20.57 -12.29 -1.76
N PHE A 182 -21.63 -11.50 -1.60
CA PHE A 182 -22.84 -11.63 -2.40
C PHE A 182 -22.58 -11.34 -3.89
N ASN A 183 -21.83 -10.27 -4.20
CA ASN A 183 -21.42 -9.94 -5.56
C ASN A 183 -20.56 -11.04 -6.20
N ALA A 184 -19.69 -11.69 -5.43
CA ALA A 184 -18.91 -12.84 -5.89
C ALA A 184 -19.81 -14.04 -6.22
N LYS A 185 -20.81 -14.34 -5.38
CA LYS A 185 -21.81 -15.39 -5.64
C LYS A 185 -22.61 -15.09 -6.92
N ILE A 186 -23.08 -13.86 -7.10
CA ILE A 186 -23.77 -13.44 -8.33
C ILE A 186 -22.88 -13.62 -9.56
N LYS A 187 -21.61 -13.19 -9.50
CA LYS A 187 -20.66 -13.34 -10.62
C LYS A 187 -20.41 -14.81 -10.96
N ALA A 188 -20.22 -15.67 -9.95
CA ALA A 188 -20.05 -17.10 -10.13
C ALA A 188 -21.29 -17.73 -10.78
N PHE A 189 -22.48 -17.39 -10.28
CA PHE A 189 -23.76 -17.84 -10.84
C PHE A 189 -23.95 -17.40 -12.29
N ARG A 190 -23.65 -16.13 -12.60
CA ARG A 190 -23.69 -15.62 -13.98
C ARG A 190 -22.73 -16.36 -14.92
N SER A 191 -21.53 -16.69 -14.43
CA SER A 191 -20.53 -17.44 -15.20
C SER A 191 -21.02 -18.84 -15.56
N GLN A 192 -21.72 -19.52 -14.66
CA GLN A 192 -22.29 -20.84 -14.93
C GLN A 192 -23.39 -20.80 -16.01
N LEU A 193 -24.15 -19.70 -16.07
CA LEU A 193 -25.25 -19.52 -17.02
C LEU A 193 -24.81 -18.97 -18.38
N ARG A 194 -23.51 -18.68 -18.58
CA ARG A 194 -22.94 -18.08 -19.80
C ARG A 194 -23.65 -16.79 -20.27
N GLY A 195 -24.24 -16.04 -19.34
CA GLY A 195 -24.97 -14.80 -19.63
C GLY A 195 -26.33 -14.74 -18.93
N VAL A 196 -27.05 -13.66 -19.18
CA VAL A 196 -28.41 -13.43 -18.66
C VAL A 196 -29.29 -13.03 -19.84
N ALA A 197 -30.14 -13.95 -20.31
CA ALA A 197 -31.11 -13.69 -21.38
C ALA A 197 -32.42 -13.10 -20.85
N ASP A 198 -32.88 -13.57 -19.68
CA ASP A 198 -34.08 -13.08 -19.01
C ASP A 198 -33.73 -12.58 -17.60
N LEU A 199 -33.83 -11.26 -17.42
CA LEU A 199 -33.53 -10.59 -16.15
C LEU A 199 -34.52 -10.99 -15.04
N LYS A 200 -35.81 -11.17 -15.35
CA LYS A 200 -36.82 -11.53 -14.34
C LYS A 200 -36.56 -12.95 -13.82
N PHE A 201 -36.29 -13.89 -14.73
CA PHE A 201 -35.98 -15.26 -14.34
C PHE A 201 -34.64 -15.36 -13.60
N PHE A 202 -33.65 -14.55 -13.98
CA PHE A 202 -32.37 -14.46 -13.27
C PHE A 202 -32.54 -13.97 -11.83
N MET A 203 -33.30 -12.88 -11.63
CA MET A 203 -33.60 -12.36 -10.29
C MET A 203 -34.40 -13.37 -9.45
N PHE A 204 -35.35 -14.09 -10.05
CA PHE A 204 -36.07 -15.18 -9.38
C PHE A 204 -35.12 -16.29 -8.89
N ARG A 205 -34.19 -16.76 -9.73
CA ARG A 205 -33.24 -17.81 -9.33
C ARG A 205 -32.25 -17.31 -8.27
N LEU A 206 -31.76 -16.07 -8.39
CA LEU A 206 -30.91 -15.46 -7.37
C LEU A 206 -31.60 -15.43 -6.01
N ALA A 207 -32.86 -14.98 -5.97
CA ALA A 207 -33.66 -14.95 -4.75
C ALA A 207 -33.89 -16.35 -4.17
N ARG A 208 -34.13 -17.39 -4.99
CA ARG A 208 -34.33 -18.75 -4.45
C ARG A 208 -33.06 -19.46 -3.99
N LEU A 209 -31.89 -19.14 -4.56
CA LEU A 209 -30.63 -19.82 -4.25
C LEU A 209 -29.85 -19.16 -3.12
N TYR A 210 -30.05 -17.86 -2.90
CA TYR A 210 -29.26 -17.06 -1.95
C TYR A 210 -30.11 -16.27 -0.94
N ALA A 211 -31.42 -16.55 -0.84
CA ALA A 211 -32.26 -16.10 0.28
C ALA A 211 -31.89 -16.80 1.59
#